data_AF-A0A4S8MJW3-F1
#
_entry.id   AF-A0A4S8MJW3-F1
#
_cell.length_a   1.000
_cell.length_b   1.000
_cell.length_c   1.000
_cell.angle_alpha   90.00
_cell.angle_beta   90.00
_cell.angle_gamma   90.00
#
_symmetry.space_group_name_H-M   'P 1'
#
loop_
_entity.id
_entity.type
_entity.pdbx_description
1 polymer ?
#
loop_
_entity_poly.entity_id
_entity_poly.type
_entity_poly.pdbx_seq_one_letter_code
_entity_poly.pdbx_strand_id
1 'polypeptide(L)'
;MDDYIADRQLAAKEQPLPWNAADGWIKEPVTIQLPRARKSSKNEESIPTMKVEGVWHRNVVDVIKGAFQSEQAREFHLKPFKMMWKPHPDQPELRIHGETFWTERMLKMDRELPEISGCHLERVAVPMQLWSDSTHLTSFGTQKMWPIYLYLGNLSKYTRSRPCTFSAKHIAYIPSLPDKVKDVYQNLFGDHQLPSKNEMGHLRRELVHAVLALIFSPPFRDAYVNGVKVQCVDSIMRRLFPRLFSYSADYVEKVLLAAMMFLSEYPCPTCLTKKDQIPDIGTINGMKRLIKKSRVDSEERQERVIAVKKLIFIQGCAVRSRRVLQILKDGSYVPTMSHLSKFFLPLGVNMFDIFPTDILHDFELGKWRDVFTHLCRILQSIGGDKLNSLNKR
;
A
#
# COMPACT_ATOMS: atom_id res chain seq x y z
N MET A 1 -20.55 27.38 -1.49
CA MET A 1 -19.18 27.60 -2.00
C MET A 1 -18.45 28.57 -1.08
N ASP A 2 -19.15 29.58 -0.57
CA ASP A 2 -18.61 30.57 0.37
C ASP A 2 -18.26 30.02 1.76
N ASP A 3 -19.07 29.11 2.33
CA ASP A 3 -18.78 28.53 3.65
C ASP A 3 -17.49 27.69 3.67
N TYR A 4 -17.24 26.91 2.60
CA TYR A 4 -16.02 26.10 2.45
C TYR A 4 -14.76 26.96 2.35
N ILE A 5 -14.85 28.11 1.67
CA ILE A 5 -13.72 29.03 1.52
C ILE A 5 -13.49 29.80 2.83
N ALA A 6 -14.55 30.19 3.53
CA ALA A 6 -14.48 30.88 4.81
C ALA A 6 -13.88 29.99 5.91
N ASP A 7 -14.33 28.74 6.04
CA ASP A 7 -13.78 27.76 6.99
C ASP A 7 -12.31 27.46 6.70
N ARG A 8 -11.95 27.39 5.41
CA ARG A 8 -10.57 27.21 4.96
C ARG A 8 -9.68 28.39 5.36
N GLN A 9 -10.16 29.62 5.22
CA GLN A 9 -9.40 30.82 5.60
C GLN A 9 -9.25 30.96 7.11
N LEU A 10 -10.25 30.53 7.88
CA LEU A 10 -10.20 30.53 9.35
C LEU A 10 -9.17 29.50 9.85
N ALA A 11 -9.23 28.27 9.34
CA ALA A 11 -8.31 27.20 9.71
C ALA A 11 -6.83 27.52 9.36
N ALA A 12 -6.59 28.26 8.27
CA ALA A 12 -5.24 28.69 7.88
C ALA A 12 -4.64 29.73 8.85
N LYS A 13 -5.48 30.53 9.51
CA LYS A 13 -5.04 31.51 10.51
C LYS A 13 -4.71 30.87 11.87
N GLU A 14 -5.37 29.75 12.21
CA GLU A 14 -5.24 29.11 13.52
C GLU A 14 -4.03 28.17 13.64
N GLN A 15 -3.48 27.65 12.53
CA GLN A 15 -2.36 26.71 12.56
C GLN A 15 -1.32 27.00 11.44
N PRO A 16 -0.19 27.67 11.75
CA PRO A 16 0.83 28.04 10.77
C PRO A 16 1.79 26.89 10.37
N LEU A 17 1.45 25.64 10.71
CA LEU A 17 2.21 24.47 10.24
C LEU A 17 1.92 24.23 8.75
N PRO A 18 2.81 23.55 7.99
CA PRO A 18 2.55 23.14 6.59
C PRO A 18 1.39 22.13 6.41
N TRP A 19 0.57 21.98 7.44
CA TRP A 19 -0.43 20.93 7.70
C TRP A 19 -1.63 21.54 8.40
N ASN A 20 -2.30 22.46 7.73
CA ASN A 20 -3.49 23.10 8.29
C ASN A 20 -4.75 22.33 7.83
N ALA A 21 -5.84 22.47 8.59
CA ALA A 21 -7.14 21.91 8.20
C ALA A 21 -7.66 22.57 6.90
N ALA A 22 -7.17 23.78 6.59
CA ALA A 22 -7.46 24.48 5.35
C ALA A 22 -7.01 23.71 4.10
N ASP A 23 -5.93 22.94 4.19
CA ASP A 23 -5.42 22.10 3.10
C ASP A 23 -6.03 20.68 3.15
N GLY A 24 -7.08 20.49 3.96
CA GLY A 24 -7.85 19.25 4.07
C GLY A 24 -7.15 18.17 4.89
N TRP A 25 -6.22 18.55 5.77
CA TRP A 25 -5.58 17.65 6.72
C TRP A 25 -6.45 17.44 7.96
N ILE A 26 -6.56 16.19 8.38
CA ILE A 26 -7.30 15.73 9.55
C ILE A 26 -6.29 15.10 10.50
N LYS A 27 -6.34 15.50 11.76
CA LYS A 27 -5.52 14.92 12.83
C LYS A 27 -6.40 14.10 13.75
N GLU A 28 -6.22 12.80 13.75
CA GLU A 28 -7.02 11.87 14.55
C GLU A 28 -6.14 10.82 15.23
N PRO A 29 -6.53 10.33 16.41
CA PRO A 29 -5.86 9.18 17.03
C PRO A 29 -6.27 7.88 16.36
N VAL A 30 -5.38 6.90 16.38
CA VAL A 30 -5.72 5.50 16.08
C VAL A 30 -5.56 4.64 17.32
N THR A 31 -6.37 3.60 17.44
CA THR A 31 -6.32 2.67 18.57
C THR A 31 -5.75 1.33 18.13
N ILE A 32 -4.77 0.82 18.87
CA ILE A 32 -4.15 -0.49 18.63
C ILE A 32 -4.28 -1.39 19.86
N GLN A 33 -4.46 -2.68 19.63
CA GLN A 33 -4.56 -3.70 20.69
C GLN A 33 -3.17 -4.12 21.17
N LEU A 34 -3.01 -4.29 22.48
CA LEU A 34 -1.73 -4.57 23.13
C LEU A 34 -1.63 -6.05 23.52
N PRO A 35 -0.88 -6.88 22.78
CA PRO A 35 -0.72 -8.29 23.16
C PRO A 35 0.23 -8.40 24.35
N ARG A 36 -0.05 -9.36 25.24
CA ARG A 36 0.90 -9.76 26.28
C ARG A 36 0.87 -11.26 26.51
N ALA A 37 2.03 -11.91 26.32
CA ALA A 37 2.15 -13.33 26.60
C ALA A 37 1.83 -13.65 28.08
N ARG A 38 1.13 -14.76 28.32
CA ARG A 38 0.65 -15.24 29.64
C ARG A 38 -0.36 -14.31 30.33
N LYS A 39 -0.90 -13.32 29.63
CA LYS A 39 -2.00 -12.49 30.11
C LYS A 39 -3.19 -12.65 29.17
N SER A 40 -4.32 -13.08 29.72
CA SER A 40 -5.58 -13.31 28.99
C SER A 40 -6.58 -12.20 29.29
N SER A 41 -7.23 -11.69 28.25
CA SER A 41 -8.47 -10.91 28.36
C SER A 41 -9.67 -11.84 28.43
N LYS A 42 -10.72 -11.43 29.16
CA LYS A 42 -11.93 -12.24 29.33
C LYS A 42 -12.75 -12.33 28.03
N ASN A 43 -12.75 -11.25 27.27
CA ASN A 43 -13.53 -11.03 26.05
C ASN A 43 -12.82 -9.97 25.18
N GLU A 44 -13.39 -9.66 24.02
CA GLU A 44 -12.80 -8.70 23.09
C GLU A 44 -12.84 -7.25 23.63
N GLU A 45 -13.85 -6.88 24.42
CA GLU A 45 -13.96 -5.52 25.00
C GLU A 45 -12.90 -5.26 26.09
N SER A 46 -12.43 -6.31 26.76
CA SER A 46 -11.40 -6.23 27.80
C SER A 46 -9.97 -6.35 27.27
N ILE A 47 -9.77 -6.35 25.95
CA ILE A 47 -8.43 -6.33 25.36
C ILE A 47 -7.78 -4.98 25.64
N PRO A 48 -6.62 -4.93 26.32
CA PRO A 48 -5.95 -3.66 26.57
C PRO A 48 -5.58 -2.98 25.25
N THR A 49 -5.86 -1.69 25.16
CA THR A 49 -5.61 -0.89 23.97
C THR A 49 -4.78 0.35 24.28
N MET A 50 -4.12 0.87 23.25
CA MET A 50 -3.37 2.11 23.27
C MET A 50 -3.89 3.04 22.18
N LYS A 51 -4.08 4.31 22.53
CA LYS A 51 -4.22 5.39 21.55
C LYS A 51 -2.85 5.88 21.11
N VAL A 52 -2.65 5.89 19.80
CA VAL A 52 -1.52 6.52 19.12
C VAL A 52 -2.03 7.83 18.55
N GLU A 53 -1.56 8.93 19.15
CA GLU A 53 -1.94 10.30 18.79
C GLU A 53 -1.16 10.79 17.56
N GLY A 54 -1.66 11.84 16.92
CA GLY A 54 -0.90 12.57 15.90
C GLY A 54 -0.81 11.88 14.54
N VAL A 55 -1.80 11.05 14.18
CA VAL A 55 -1.93 10.57 12.80
C VAL A 55 -2.56 11.66 11.95
N TRP A 56 -1.84 12.07 10.91
CA TRP A 56 -2.30 13.03 9.93
C TRP A 56 -2.74 12.30 8.66
N HIS A 57 -3.96 12.57 8.20
CA HIS A 57 -4.51 12.02 6.97
C HIS A 57 -5.42 13.01 6.25
N ARG A 58 -5.76 12.71 5.01
CA ARG A 58 -6.73 13.49 4.21
C ARG A 58 -7.84 12.57 3.74
N ASN A 59 -9.03 13.14 3.58
CA ASN A 59 -10.10 12.45 2.87
C ASN A 59 -9.70 12.24 1.40
N VAL A 60 -9.43 10.98 1.04
CA VAL A 60 -9.01 10.61 -0.31
C VAL A 60 -10.03 11.01 -1.38
N VAL A 61 -11.33 10.96 -1.06
CA VAL A 61 -12.38 11.35 -2.01
C VAL A 61 -12.27 12.83 -2.34
N ASP A 62 -11.99 13.68 -1.34
CA ASP A 62 -11.81 15.12 -1.55
C ASP A 62 -10.50 15.44 -2.28
N VAL A 63 -9.42 14.68 -2.02
CA VAL A 63 -8.19 14.75 -2.81
C VAL A 63 -8.45 14.43 -4.28
N ILE A 64 -9.26 13.41 -4.57
CA ILE A 64 -9.65 13.05 -5.94
C ILE A 64 -10.51 14.15 -6.58
N LYS A 65 -11.53 14.67 -5.88
CA LYS A 65 -12.36 15.79 -6.38
C LYS A 65 -11.48 16.98 -6.76
N GLY A 66 -10.62 17.42 -5.85
CA GLY A 66 -9.72 18.54 -6.06
C GLY A 66 -8.76 18.32 -7.24
N ALA A 67 -8.30 17.08 -7.47
CA ALA A 67 -7.48 16.77 -8.63
C ALA A 67 -8.24 16.93 -9.94
N PHE A 68 -9.49 16.47 -10.04
CA PHE A 68 -10.33 16.59 -11.24
C PHE A 68 -10.87 18.01 -11.48
N GLN A 69 -10.82 18.87 -10.47
CA GLN A 69 -11.19 20.29 -10.55
C GLN A 69 -9.99 21.20 -10.87
N SER A 70 -8.77 20.69 -10.78
CA SER A 70 -7.55 21.46 -11.05
C SER A 70 -7.27 21.61 -12.54
N GLU A 71 -6.51 22.64 -12.94
CA GLU A 71 -6.09 22.83 -14.33
C GLU A 71 -5.33 21.62 -14.93
N GLN A 72 -4.59 20.89 -14.09
CA GLN A 72 -3.91 19.65 -14.50
C GLN A 72 -4.87 18.56 -14.98
N ALA A 73 -6.14 18.58 -14.57
CA ALA A 73 -7.13 17.61 -15.02
C ALA A 73 -7.40 17.67 -16.54
N ARG A 74 -7.02 18.77 -17.22
CA ARG A 74 -7.08 18.86 -18.68
C ARG A 74 -6.17 17.85 -19.38
N GLU A 75 -5.11 17.39 -18.71
CA GLU A 75 -4.21 16.34 -19.21
C GLU A 75 -4.69 14.92 -18.86
N PHE A 76 -5.83 14.77 -18.17
CA PHE A 76 -6.31 13.44 -17.76
C PHE A 76 -6.90 12.67 -18.93
N HIS A 77 -6.46 11.42 -19.07
CA HIS A 77 -7.15 10.41 -19.86
C HIS A 77 -8.30 9.84 -19.03
N LEU A 78 -9.52 10.27 -19.35
CA LEU A 78 -10.75 9.86 -18.66
C LEU A 78 -11.17 8.44 -19.01
N LYS A 79 -10.84 7.98 -20.23
CA LYS A 79 -11.18 6.64 -20.71
C LYS A 79 -9.95 5.84 -21.10
N PRO A 80 -9.86 4.57 -20.68
CA PRO A 80 -8.78 3.70 -21.11
C PRO A 80 -8.99 3.20 -22.54
N PHE A 81 -7.89 2.93 -23.22
CA PHE A 81 -7.88 2.44 -24.61
C PHE A 81 -6.66 1.55 -24.85
N LYS A 82 -6.68 0.75 -25.92
CA LYS A 82 -5.49 0.00 -26.34
C LYS A 82 -4.65 0.88 -27.25
N MET A 83 -3.38 1.05 -26.93
CA MET A 83 -2.42 1.68 -27.83
C MET A 83 -1.81 0.59 -28.73
N MET A 84 -2.02 0.73 -30.03
CA MET A 84 -1.51 -0.19 -31.06
C MET A 84 -0.51 0.57 -31.94
N TRP A 85 0.55 -0.11 -32.36
CA TRP A 85 1.53 0.42 -33.29
C TRP A 85 1.67 -0.53 -34.46
N LYS A 86 1.54 0.01 -35.67
CA LYS A 86 1.78 -0.71 -36.91
C LYS A 86 3.09 -0.19 -37.52
N PRO A 87 4.21 -0.93 -37.42
CA PRO A 87 5.50 -0.45 -37.90
C PRO A 87 5.53 -0.28 -39.43
N HIS A 88 4.88 -1.19 -40.15
CA HIS A 88 4.76 -1.21 -41.60
C HIS A 88 3.39 -1.78 -42.01
N PRO A 89 2.79 -1.37 -43.16
CA PRO A 89 1.53 -1.92 -43.66
C PRO A 89 1.45 -3.46 -43.70
N ASP A 90 2.57 -4.12 -43.99
CA ASP A 90 2.65 -5.59 -44.11
C ASP A 90 3.02 -6.30 -42.79
N GLN A 91 3.29 -5.55 -41.73
CA GLN A 91 3.62 -6.10 -40.42
C GLN A 91 2.37 -6.14 -39.52
N PRO A 92 2.27 -7.13 -38.62
CA PRO A 92 1.18 -7.19 -37.67
C PRO A 92 1.21 -5.98 -36.72
N GLU A 93 0.04 -5.54 -36.29
CA GLU A 93 -0.06 -4.52 -35.24
C GLU A 93 0.49 -5.07 -33.92
N LEU A 94 1.30 -4.26 -33.25
CA LEU A 94 1.90 -4.56 -31.97
C LEU A 94 1.23 -3.74 -30.88
N ARG A 95 0.93 -4.39 -29.76
CA ARG A 95 0.40 -3.69 -28.59
C ARG A 95 1.52 -2.93 -27.88
N ILE A 96 1.31 -1.64 -27.65
CA ILE A 96 2.18 -0.82 -26.81
C ILE A 96 1.73 -0.91 -25.35
N HIS A 97 2.72 -1.06 -24.46
CA HIS A 97 2.55 -0.98 -23.02
C HIS A 97 3.38 0.20 -22.50
N GLY A 98 2.81 1.06 -21.65
CA GLY A 98 3.57 2.21 -21.17
C GLY A 98 2.84 3.11 -20.18
N GLU A 99 1.54 3.31 -20.34
CA GLU A 99 0.70 4.16 -19.48
C GLU A 99 -0.39 3.34 -18.78
N THR A 100 -0.82 3.80 -17.61
CA THR A 100 -1.87 3.15 -16.82
C THR A 100 -3.17 2.99 -17.61
N PHE A 101 -3.59 4.04 -18.33
CA PHE A 101 -4.78 4.06 -19.18
C PHE A 101 -4.68 3.20 -20.45
N TRP A 102 -3.52 2.59 -20.75
CA TRP A 102 -3.35 1.60 -21.83
C TRP A 102 -3.47 0.14 -21.38
N THR A 103 -3.49 -0.09 -20.06
CA THR A 103 -3.38 -1.44 -19.50
C THR A 103 -4.69 -2.22 -19.57
N GLU A 104 -4.59 -3.55 -19.68
CA GLU A 104 -5.76 -4.43 -19.53
C GLU A 104 -6.45 -4.27 -18.18
N ARG A 105 -5.67 -4.05 -17.10
CA ARG A 105 -6.23 -3.83 -15.77
C ARG A 105 -7.15 -2.61 -15.74
N MET A 106 -6.74 -1.50 -16.35
CA MET A 106 -7.55 -0.29 -16.40
C MET A 106 -8.76 -0.45 -17.31
N LEU A 107 -8.61 -1.09 -18.47
CA LEU A 107 -9.73 -1.42 -19.36
C LEU A 107 -10.79 -2.27 -18.64
N LYS A 108 -10.36 -3.27 -17.85
CA LYS A 108 -11.24 -4.10 -17.04
C LYS A 108 -11.95 -3.28 -15.96
N MET A 109 -11.21 -2.45 -15.22
CA MET A 109 -11.77 -1.59 -14.17
C MET A 109 -12.82 -0.59 -14.68
N ASP A 110 -12.64 -0.03 -15.89
CA ASP A 110 -13.61 0.88 -16.50
C ASP A 110 -14.87 0.14 -17.00
N ARG A 111 -14.72 -1.07 -17.55
CA ARG A 111 -15.87 -1.90 -17.97
C ARG A 111 -16.71 -2.41 -16.79
N GLU A 112 -16.08 -2.66 -15.66
CA GLU A 112 -16.73 -3.15 -14.44
C GLU A 112 -17.30 -2.02 -13.57
N LEU A 113 -17.33 -0.77 -14.06
CA LEU A 113 -17.97 0.31 -13.34
C LEU A 113 -19.48 0.06 -13.21
N PRO A 114 -20.04 0.16 -12.00
CA PRO A 114 -21.45 -0.11 -11.79
C PRO A 114 -22.32 0.92 -12.52
N GLU A 115 -23.50 0.47 -12.92
CA GLU A 115 -24.56 1.35 -13.40
C GLU A 115 -25.37 1.84 -12.19
N ILE A 116 -25.54 3.15 -12.10
CA ILE A 116 -26.32 3.77 -11.04
C ILE A 116 -27.69 4.13 -11.62
N SER A 117 -28.75 3.48 -11.11
CA SER A 117 -30.12 3.74 -11.55
C SER A 117 -30.45 5.23 -11.51
N GLY A 118 -31.06 5.74 -12.58
CA GLY A 118 -31.41 7.15 -12.73
C GLY A 118 -30.24 8.12 -12.90
N CYS A 119 -29.00 7.62 -13.11
CA CYS A 119 -27.83 8.47 -13.33
C CYS A 119 -27.25 8.28 -14.74
N HIS A 120 -27.30 9.34 -15.55
CA HIS A 120 -26.79 9.35 -16.93
C HIS A 120 -25.46 10.09 -17.08
N LEU A 121 -24.76 10.37 -15.97
CA LEU A 121 -23.47 11.05 -16.02
C LEU A 121 -22.40 10.13 -16.63
N GLU A 122 -21.43 10.73 -17.32
CA GLU A 122 -20.23 10.01 -17.75
C GLU A 122 -19.54 9.38 -16.53
N ARG A 123 -19.33 8.07 -16.60
CA ARG A 123 -18.65 7.29 -15.55
C ARG A 123 -17.16 7.27 -15.85
N VAL A 124 -16.33 7.64 -14.89
CA VAL A 124 -14.87 7.67 -15.05
C VAL A 124 -14.23 6.82 -13.97
N ALA A 125 -13.47 5.81 -14.38
CA ALA A 125 -12.61 5.08 -13.46
C ALA A 125 -11.39 5.94 -13.08
N VAL A 126 -11.10 6.02 -11.79
CA VAL A 126 -9.98 6.79 -11.23
C VAL A 126 -8.94 5.82 -10.66
N PRO A 127 -7.96 5.36 -11.46
CA PRO A 127 -6.91 4.46 -11.01
C PRO A 127 -6.02 5.14 -9.97
N MET A 128 -6.17 4.75 -8.71
CA MET A 128 -5.34 5.18 -7.60
C MET A 128 -4.06 4.36 -7.55
N GLN A 129 -2.93 5.05 -7.68
CA GLN A 129 -1.60 4.47 -7.52
C GLN A 129 -1.00 5.00 -6.22
N LEU A 130 -0.99 4.16 -5.19
CA LEU A 130 -0.42 4.47 -3.89
C LEU A 130 1.08 4.18 -3.86
N TRP A 131 1.80 5.02 -3.15
CA TRP A 131 3.24 4.86 -2.90
C TRP A 131 3.51 5.13 -1.44
N SER A 132 4.39 4.34 -0.84
CA SER A 132 4.92 4.61 0.48
C SER A 132 6.41 4.37 0.49
N ASP A 133 7.12 5.21 1.23
CA ASP A 133 8.55 5.07 1.48
C ASP A 133 8.86 5.68 2.84
N SER A 134 9.33 4.88 3.79
CA SER A 134 9.72 5.33 5.13
C SER A 134 10.96 6.23 5.05
N THR A 135 10.76 7.55 5.12
CA THR A 135 11.84 8.54 5.05
C THR A 135 12.38 8.93 6.42
N HIS A 136 13.71 9.10 6.49
CA HIS A 136 14.38 9.72 7.63
C HIS A 136 14.28 11.24 7.49
N LEU A 137 13.67 11.94 8.46
CA LEU A 137 13.44 13.39 8.36
C LEU A 137 14.71 14.23 8.58
N THR A 138 15.72 13.69 9.25
CA THR A 138 16.96 14.40 9.56
C THR A 138 18.14 13.44 9.55
N SER A 139 19.32 13.91 9.13
CA SER A 139 20.57 13.13 9.15
C SER A 139 21.08 12.83 10.55
N PHE A 140 20.62 13.59 11.56
CA PHE A 140 21.09 13.51 12.95
C PHE A 140 19.97 13.28 13.99
N GLY A 141 18.72 13.08 13.56
CA GLY A 141 17.58 12.82 14.45
C GLY A 141 16.95 11.45 14.21
N THR A 142 16.29 10.92 15.24
CA THR A 142 15.61 9.61 15.21
C THR A 142 14.19 9.67 14.66
N GLN A 143 13.68 10.87 14.33
CA GLN A 143 12.32 11.05 13.83
C GLN A 143 12.21 10.51 12.40
N LYS A 144 11.42 9.46 12.24
CA LYS A 144 11.04 8.87 10.96
C LYS A 144 9.64 9.29 10.61
N MET A 145 9.42 9.64 9.36
CA MET A 145 8.11 9.94 8.82
C MET A 145 7.85 9.01 7.66
N TRP A 146 6.67 8.40 7.66
CA TRP A 146 6.31 7.46 6.60
C TRP A 146 5.10 7.98 5.83
N PRO A 147 5.35 8.79 4.79
CA PRO A 147 4.30 9.32 3.93
C PRO A 147 3.64 8.23 3.08
N ILE A 148 2.34 8.41 2.85
CA ILE A 148 1.59 7.73 1.80
C ILE A 148 1.21 8.77 0.75
N TYR A 149 1.63 8.53 -0.48
CA TYR A 149 1.33 9.34 -1.65
C TYR A 149 0.27 8.67 -2.51
N LEU A 150 -0.55 9.49 -3.15
CA LEU A 150 -1.50 9.12 -4.17
C LEU A 150 -1.13 9.81 -5.48
N TYR A 151 -0.96 8.99 -6.52
CA TYR A 151 -0.95 9.43 -7.90
C TYR A 151 -2.21 8.91 -8.60
N LEU A 152 -2.75 9.72 -9.50
CA LEU A 152 -3.87 9.31 -10.36
C LEU A 152 -3.32 8.81 -11.69
N GLY A 153 -3.59 7.55 -12.01
CA GLY A 153 -3.16 6.92 -13.25
C GLY A 153 -3.88 7.43 -14.50
N ASN A 154 -4.83 8.37 -14.37
CA ASN A 154 -5.39 9.12 -15.49
C ASN A 154 -4.35 10.07 -16.12
N LEU A 155 -3.32 10.46 -15.36
CA LEU A 155 -2.26 11.34 -15.82
C LEU A 155 -1.05 10.54 -16.32
N SER A 156 -0.49 10.98 -17.46
CA SER A 156 0.71 10.36 -18.03
C SER A 156 1.84 10.28 -17.00
N LYS A 157 2.59 9.18 -17.02
CA LYS A 157 3.78 9.02 -16.18
C LYS A 157 4.80 10.14 -16.41
N TYR A 158 4.90 10.68 -17.63
CA TYR A 158 5.85 11.76 -17.93
C TYR A 158 5.49 13.06 -17.21
N THR A 159 4.20 13.42 -17.13
CA THR A 159 3.75 14.56 -16.32
C THR A 159 3.89 14.26 -14.82
N ARG A 160 3.54 13.04 -14.37
CA ARG A 160 3.65 12.64 -12.96
C ARG A 160 5.08 12.63 -12.44
N SER A 161 6.05 12.29 -13.29
CA SER A 161 7.48 12.24 -12.94
C SER A 161 8.16 13.60 -12.90
N ARG A 162 7.48 14.69 -13.29
CA ARG A 162 8.00 16.06 -13.20
C ARG A 162 7.73 16.63 -11.81
N PRO A 163 8.74 16.98 -11.00
CA PRO A 163 8.50 17.52 -9.65
C PRO A 163 7.68 18.83 -9.65
N CYS A 164 7.83 19.66 -10.69
CA CYS A 164 7.13 20.94 -10.82
C CYS A 164 5.63 20.83 -11.10
N THR A 165 5.11 19.63 -11.39
CA THR A 165 3.68 19.44 -11.68
C THR A 165 2.87 19.13 -10.40
N PHE A 166 3.54 18.88 -9.27
CA PHE A 166 2.93 18.59 -7.97
C PHE A 166 1.81 17.53 -8.06
N SER A 167 1.98 16.55 -8.95
CA SER A 167 1.00 15.47 -9.18
C SER A 167 0.97 14.45 -8.05
N ALA A 168 2.02 14.37 -7.23
CA ALA A 168 2.08 13.55 -6.03
C ALA A 168 1.20 14.18 -4.94
N LYS A 169 0.10 13.52 -4.56
CA LYS A 169 -0.77 14.00 -3.49
C LYS A 169 -0.48 13.24 -2.22
N HIS A 170 -0.06 13.93 -1.17
CA HIS A 170 0.12 13.29 0.13
C HIS A 170 -1.25 13.04 0.74
N ILE A 171 -1.50 11.83 1.25
CA ILE A 171 -2.81 11.45 1.81
C ILE A 171 -2.75 11.00 3.26
N ALA A 172 -1.60 10.54 3.75
CA ALA A 172 -1.43 10.17 5.14
C ALA A 172 0.04 10.11 5.53
N TYR A 173 0.28 10.16 6.84
CA TYR A 173 1.58 9.98 7.42
C TYR A 173 1.50 9.02 8.59
N ILE A 174 2.18 7.88 8.44
CA ILE A 174 2.23 6.86 9.47
C ILE A 174 3.29 7.30 10.50
N PRO A 175 2.91 7.52 11.78
CA PRO A 175 3.87 7.86 12.80
C PRO A 175 4.68 6.64 13.23
N SER A 176 5.80 6.88 13.91
CA SER A 176 6.45 5.82 14.68
C SER A 176 5.59 5.44 15.90
N LEU A 177 5.78 4.21 16.40
CA LEU A 177 5.20 3.85 17.69
C LEU A 177 5.70 4.82 18.77
N PRO A 178 4.83 5.34 19.64
CA PRO A 178 5.24 6.27 20.69
C PRO A 178 6.26 5.67 21.67
N ASP A 179 7.19 6.47 22.18
CA ASP A 179 8.17 6.01 23.19
C ASP A 179 7.50 5.53 24.48
N LYS A 180 6.35 6.14 24.81
CA LYS A 180 5.48 5.77 25.95
C LYS A 180 4.88 4.36 25.88
N VAL A 181 5.12 3.59 24.81
CA VAL A 181 4.64 2.20 24.72
C VAL A 181 5.13 1.36 25.90
N LYS A 182 6.38 1.58 26.35
CA LYS A 182 6.93 0.86 27.51
C LYS A 182 6.18 1.19 28.80
N ASP A 183 5.92 2.47 29.03
CA ASP A 183 5.22 2.95 30.23
C ASP A 183 3.78 2.42 30.26
N VAL A 184 3.09 2.41 29.12
CA VAL A 184 1.74 1.84 29.01
C VAL A 184 1.73 0.36 29.32
N TYR A 185 2.74 -0.41 28.87
CA TYR A 185 2.86 -1.82 29.22
C TYR A 185 3.10 -2.04 30.72
N GLN A 186 3.94 -1.23 31.35
CA GLN A 186 4.16 -1.31 32.80
C GLN A 186 2.88 -1.01 33.58
N ASN A 187 2.17 0.06 33.22
CA ASN A 187 0.92 0.45 33.87
C ASN A 187 -0.20 -0.61 33.74
N LEU A 188 -0.29 -1.29 32.57
CA LEU A 188 -1.36 -2.25 32.31
C LEU A 188 -1.04 -3.67 32.78
N PHE A 189 0.22 -4.10 32.73
CA PHE A 189 0.59 -5.49 32.99
C PHE A 189 1.43 -5.69 34.26
N GLY A 190 1.86 -4.60 34.90
CA GLY A 190 2.64 -4.55 36.13
C GLY A 190 4.07 -4.04 35.92
N ASP A 191 4.71 -3.63 37.01
CA ASP A 191 6.07 -3.11 37.00
C ASP A 191 7.06 -4.08 36.33
N HIS A 192 8.04 -3.54 35.63
CA HIS A 192 9.06 -4.29 34.88
C HIS A 192 8.54 -5.13 33.70
N GLN A 193 7.24 -5.07 33.38
CA GLN A 193 6.68 -5.73 32.19
C GLN A 193 6.91 -4.86 30.95
N LEU A 194 8.01 -5.13 30.23
CA LEU A 194 8.31 -4.48 28.95
C LEU A 194 7.86 -5.32 27.76
N PRO A 195 7.41 -4.69 26.65
CA PRO A 195 7.07 -5.42 25.43
C PRO A 195 8.31 -6.07 24.81
N SER A 196 8.18 -7.32 24.40
CA SER A 196 9.20 -8.06 23.66
C SER A 196 9.38 -7.50 22.24
N LYS A 197 10.49 -7.86 21.58
CA LYS A 197 10.73 -7.52 20.15
C LYS A 197 9.59 -7.99 19.24
N ASN A 198 8.96 -9.12 19.57
CA ASN A 198 7.86 -9.69 18.79
C ASN A 198 6.56 -8.91 18.99
N GLU A 199 6.25 -8.51 20.23
CA GLU A 199 5.09 -7.66 20.53
C GLU A 199 5.28 -6.27 19.89
N MET A 200 6.45 -5.65 20.04
CA MET A 200 6.77 -4.39 19.33
C MET A 200 6.63 -4.51 17.82
N GLY A 201 7.10 -5.63 17.25
CA GLY A 201 6.94 -5.94 15.84
C GLY A 201 5.48 -6.02 15.43
N HIS A 202 4.61 -6.66 16.22
CA HIS A 202 3.17 -6.75 15.96
C HIS A 202 2.48 -5.39 16.07
N LEU A 203 2.77 -4.61 17.11
CA LEU A 203 2.23 -3.26 17.29
C LEU A 203 2.51 -2.33 16.11
N ARG A 204 3.72 -2.40 15.53
CA ARG A 204 4.03 -1.62 14.30
C ARG A 204 3.13 -2.02 13.14
N ARG A 205 2.80 -3.31 12.99
CA ARG A 205 1.88 -3.77 11.94
C ARG A 205 0.46 -3.30 12.19
N GLU A 206 -0.03 -3.44 13.43
CA GLU A 206 -1.36 -2.96 13.80
C GLU A 206 -1.48 -1.45 13.56
N LEU A 207 -0.44 -0.67 13.88
CA LEU A 207 -0.43 0.78 13.62
C LEU A 207 -0.59 1.10 12.13
N VAL A 208 0.19 0.45 11.26
CA VAL A 208 0.07 0.65 9.80
C VAL A 208 -1.34 0.36 9.31
N HIS A 209 -1.91 -0.78 9.72
CA HIS A 209 -3.25 -1.18 9.29
C HIS A 209 -4.35 -0.28 9.89
N ALA A 210 -4.14 0.26 11.09
CA ALA A 210 -5.04 1.25 11.68
C ALA A 210 -5.01 2.59 10.92
N VAL A 211 -3.83 3.05 10.46
CA VAL A 211 -3.73 4.24 9.59
C VAL A 211 -4.39 3.99 8.23
N LEU A 212 -4.17 2.81 7.63
CA LEU A 212 -4.88 2.43 6.39
C LEU A 212 -6.40 2.41 6.57
N ALA A 213 -6.90 2.15 7.77
CA ALA A 213 -8.33 2.20 8.07
C ALA A 213 -8.94 3.61 8.05
N LEU A 214 -8.14 4.64 8.32
CA LEU A 214 -8.55 6.03 8.14
C LEU A 214 -8.64 6.40 6.65
N ILE A 215 -7.70 5.90 5.84
CA ILE A 215 -7.65 6.15 4.39
C ILE A 215 -8.79 5.42 3.67
N PHE A 216 -8.91 4.12 3.90
CA PHE A 216 -9.95 3.27 3.32
C PHE A 216 -11.12 3.16 4.30
N SER A 217 -11.78 4.30 4.48
CA SER A 217 -12.86 4.53 5.43
C SER A 217 -14.25 4.21 4.83
N PRO A 218 -15.33 4.18 5.63
CA PRO A 218 -16.68 4.01 5.12
C PRO A 218 -17.09 5.05 4.05
N PRO A 219 -16.75 6.35 4.16
CA PRO A 219 -16.96 7.31 3.07
C PRO A 219 -16.20 6.96 1.78
N PHE A 220 -14.96 6.46 1.89
CA PHE A 220 -14.24 5.98 0.72
C PHE A 220 -14.92 4.75 0.08
N ARG A 221 -15.49 3.86 0.90
CA ARG A 221 -16.27 2.70 0.41
C ARG A 221 -17.49 3.14 -0.39
N ASP A 222 -18.22 4.14 0.10
CA ASP A 222 -19.35 4.70 -0.64
C ASP A 222 -18.91 5.24 -2.00
N ALA A 223 -17.85 6.06 -2.05
CA ALA A 223 -17.32 6.56 -3.31
C ALA A 223 -16.81 5.42 -4.23
N TYR A 224 -16.24 4.35 -3.68
CA TYR A 224 -15.79 3.19 -4.45
C TYR A 224 -16.96 2.46 -5.12
N VAL A 225 -18.05 2.22 -4.38
CA VAL A 225 -19.21 1.44 -4.86
C VAL A 225 -20.14 2.31 -5.70
N ASN A 226 -20.52 3.48 -5.20
CA ASN A 226 -21.55 4.33 -5.80
C ASN A 226 -20.98 5.42 -6.70
N GLY A 227 -19.68 5.68 -6.63
CA GLY A 227 -19.05 6.79 -7.33
C GLY A 227 -19.43 8.14 -6.73
N VAL A 228 -18.64 9.16 -7.03
CA VAL A 228 -18.84 10.52 -6.54
C VAL A 228 -19.10 11.47 -7.70
N LYS A 229 -20.14 12.30 -7.61
CA LYS A 229 -20.45 13.32 -8.62
C LYS A 229 -19.49 14.50 -8.45
N VAL A 230 -18.84 14.89 -9.54
CA VAL A 230 -17.87 15.99 -9.55
C VAL A 230 -18.07 16.82 -10.80
N GLN A 231 -18.12 18.14 -10.65
CA GLN A 231 -17.94 19.06 -11.77
C GLN A 231 -16.44 19.14 -12.05
N CYS A 232 -16.01 18.66 -13.20
CA CYS A 232 -14.61 18.69 -13.60
C CYS A 232 -14.19 20.10 -14.07
N VAL A 233 -12.89 20.29 -14.30
CA VAL A 233 -12.30 21.56 -14.77
C VAL A 233 -12.92 22.12 -16.06
N ASP A 234 -13.53 21.26 -16.88
CA ASP A 234 -14.24 21.62 -18.11
C ASP A 234 -15.73 21.94 -17.89
N SER A 235 -16.14 22.14 -16.63
CA SER A 235 -17.52 22.39 -16.20
C SER A 235 -18.50 21.23 -16.42
N ILE A 236 -18.04 20.06 -16.87
CA ILE A 236 -18.88 18.89 -17.10
C ILE A 236 -19.02 18.08 -15.81
N MET A 237 -20.26 17.73 -15.47
CA MET A 237 -20.57 16.83 -14.37
C MET A 237 -20.27 15.38 -14.75
N ARG A 238 -19.39 14.73 -13.99
CA ARG A 238 -19.04 13.31 -14.15
C ARG A 238 -19.22 12.55 -12.85
N ARG A 239 -19.38 11.24 -12.95
CA ARG A 239 -19.37 10.34 -11.79
C ARG A 239 -18.05 9.59 -11.76
N LEU A 240 -17.21 9.93 -10.79
CA LEU A 240 -15.88 9.38 -10.61
C LEU A 240 -15.93 8.15 -9.71
N PHE A 241 -15.22 7.09 -10.10
CA PHE A 241 -15.14 5.84 -9.35
C PHE A 241 -13.68 5.56 -8.98
N PRO A 242 -13.26 5.83 -7.72
CA PRO A 242 -11.94 5.43 -7.23
C PRO A 242 -11.71 3.93 -7.42
N ARG A 243 -10.55 3.56 -7.95
CA ARG A 243 -10.15 2.16 -8.16
C ARG A 243 -8.73 1.97 -7.68
N LEU A 244 -8.52 1.14 -6.66
CA LEU A 244 -7.17 0.81 -6.19
C LEU A 244 -6.42 0.05 -7.28
N PHE A 245 -5.55 0.77 -7.99
CA PHE A 245 -4.86 0.25 -9.16
C PHE A 245 -3.57 -0.46 -8.77
N SER A 246 -2.74 0.22 -7.98
CA SER A 246 -1.46 -0.31 -7.50
C SER A 246 -1.05 0.31 -6.15
N TYR A 247 -0.23 -0.39 -5.39
CA TYR A 247 0.49 0.11 -4.21
C TYR A 247 1.98 -0.23 -4.36
N SER A 248 2.80 0.76 -4.75
CA SER A 248 4.25 0.60 -4.88
C SER A 248 4.94 0.85 -3.55
N ALA A 249 5.84 -0.04 -3.19
CA ALA A 249 6.70 0.06 -2.01
C ALA A 249 7.85 -0.96 -2.15
N ASP A 250 8.86 -0.85 -1.30
CA ASP A 250 9.92 -1.84 -1.21
C ASP A 250 9.39 -3.21 -0.70
N TYR A 251 10.26 -4.24 -0.70
CA TYR A 251 9.85 -5.56 -0.24
C TYR A 251 9.39 -5.60 1.23
N VAL A 252 10.05 -4.87 2.13
CA VAL A 252 9.75 -4.89 3.55
C VAL A 252 8.38 -4.27 3.80
N GLU A 253 8.09 -3.16 3.14
CA GLU A 253 6.82 -2.46 3.18
C GLU A 253 5.70 -3.26 2.50
N LYS A 254 5.94 -3.89 1.33
CA LYS A 254 4.99 -4.82 0.70
C LYS A 254 4.58 -5.95 1.65
N VAL A 255 5.56 -6.57 2.33
CA VAL A 255 5.30 -7.63 3.33
C VAL A 255 4.45 -7.11 4.49
N LEU A 256 4.69 -5.88 4.92
CA LEU A 256 3.94 -5.22 6.00
C LEU A 256 2.48 -4.93 5.60
N LEU A 257 2.26 -4.37 4.40
CA LEU A 257 0.95 -4.10 3.82
C LEU A 257 0.16 -5.40 3.52
N ALA A 258 0.84 -6.44 3.04
CA ALA A 258 0.23 -7.74 2.78
C ALA A 258 -0.01 -8.58 4.05
N ALA A 259 0.41 -8.10 5.23
CA ALA A 259 0.38 -8.84 6.49
C ALA A 259 1.05 -10.23 6.38
N MET A 260 2.28 -10.23 5.86
CA MET A 260 3.09 -11.42 5.63
C MET A 260 4.31 -11.49 6.55
N MET A 261 4.89 -12.69 6.66
CA MET A 261 6.17 -12.93 7.31
C MET A 261 7.31 -12.61 6.35
N PHE A 262 8.30 -11.86 6.84
CA PHE A 262 9.50 -11.51 6.09
C PHE A 262 10.35 -12.75 5.75
N LEU A 263 10.67 -12.95 4.46
CA LEU A 263 11.55 -14.00 3.94
C LEU A 263 11.28 -15.43 4.45
N SER A 264 10.01 -15.75 4.71
CA SER A 264 9.54 -17.06 5.18
C SER A 264 9.42 -18.08 4.01
N GLU A 265 8.74 -19.20 4.23
CA GLU A 265 8.59 -20.29 3.24
C GLU A 265 7.99 -19.78 1.92
N TYR A 266 7.02 -18.86 1.98
CA TYR A 266 6.39 -18.25 0.81
C TYR A 266 6.70 -16.74 0.79
N PRO A 267 7.89 -16.33 0.33
CA PRO A 267 8.36 -14.95 0.55
C PRO A 267 7.75 -13.92 -0.40
N CYS A 268 7.21 -14.32 -1.55
CA CYS A 268 6.70 -13.40 -2.57
C CYS A 268 5.31 -12.84 -2.18
N PRO A 269 5.07 -11.52 -2.26
CA PRO A 269 3.75 -10.93 -1.98
C PRO A 269 2.66 -11.30 -2.98
N THR A 270 3.01 -11.73 -4.19
CA THR A 270 2.03 -11.99 -5.28
C THR A 270 1.85 -13.47 -5.60
N CYS A 271 2.76 -14.36 -5.19
CA CYS A 271 2.65 -15.79 -5.45
C CYS A 271 3.08 -16.67 -4.25
N LEU A 272 2.66 -17.93 -4.27
CA LEU A 272 2.94 -19.00 -3.30
C LEU A 272 4.12 -19.87 -3.77
N THR A 273 5.05 -19.33 -4.55
CA THR A 273 6.33 -20.00 -4.83
C THR A 273 7.11 -20.12 -3.53
N LYS A 274 7.59 -21.34 -3.23
CA LYS A 274 8.39 -21.58 -2.04
C LYS A 274 9.79 -21.02 -2.19
N LYS A 275 10.43 -20.72 -1.06
CA LYS A 275 11.77 -20.13 -1.01
C LYS A 275 12.85 -20.99 -1.68
N ASP A 276 12.76 -22.30 -1.53
CA ASP A 276 13.64 -23.29 -2.17
C ASP A 276 13.42 -23.41 -3.69
N GLN A 277 12.29 -22.91 -4.21
CA GLN A 277 11.93 -22.90 -5.63
C GLN A 277 12.26 -21.59 -6.33
N ILE A 278 12.81 -20.59 -5.62
CA ILE A 278 13.24 -19.32 -6.21
C ILE A 278 14.30 -19.49 -7.31
N PRO A 279 15.24 -20.44 -7.23
CA PRO A 279 16.19 -20.67 -8.33
C PRO A 279 15.53 -21.02 -9.68
N ASP A 280 14.26 -21.46 -9.69
CA ASP A 280 13.52 -21.79 -10.93
C ASP A 280 13.02 -20.54 -11.67
N ILE A 281 13.21 -19.32 -11.15
CA ILE A 281 12.73 -18.08 -11.80
C ILE A 281 13.30 -17.98 -13.22
N GLY A 282 12.44 -17.64 -14.19
CA GLY A 282 12.80 -17.57 -15.61
C GLY A 282 12.75 -18.91 -16.36
N THR A 283 12.67 -20.05 -15.65
CA THR A 283 12.44 -21.36 -16.30
C THR A 283 10.97 -21.54 -16.68
N ILE A 284 10.68 -22.44 -17.62
CA ILE A 284 9.29 -22.79 -18.00
C ILE A 284 8.47 -23.21 -16.77
N ASN A 285 9.06 -24.01 -15.87
CA ASN A 285 8.40 -24.45 -14.65
C ASN A 285 8.16 -23.30 -13.67
N GLY A 286 9.15 -22.42 -13.50
CA GLY A 286 9.01 -21.20 -12.71
C GLY A 286 7.89 -20.30 -13.23
N MET A 287 7.86 -20.03 -14.55
CA MET A 287 6.81 -19.22 -15.18
C MET A 287 5.42 -19.84 -15.04
N LYS A 288 5.27 -21.15 -15.22
CA LYS A 288 4.02 -21.87 -14.96
C LYS A 288 3.60 -21.76 -13.49
N ARG A 289 4.54 -21.83 -12.56
CA ARG A 289 4.30 -21.73 -11.12
C ARG A 289 3.82 -20.33 -10.74
N LEU A 290 4.43 -19.27 -11.29
CA LEU A 290 4.02 -17.88 -11.05
C LEU A 290 2.54 -17.67 -11.36
N ILE A 291 2.05 -18.22 -12.48
CA ILE A 291 0.65 -18.09 -12.88
C ILE A 291 -0.27 -19.00 -12.04
N LYS A 292 0.09 -20.28 -11.87
CA LYS A 292 -0.77 -21.27 -11.19
C LYS A 292 -0.82 -21.11 -9.68
N LYS A 293 0.18 -20.44 -9.09
CA LYS A 293 0.33 -20.26 -7.64
C LYS A 293 0.25 -18.79 -7.26
N SER A 294 -0.44 -17.95 -8.04
CA SER A 294 -0.78 -16.59 -7.60
C SER A 294 -1.48 -16.62 -6.24
N ARG A 295 -1.18 -15.64 -5.39
CA ARG A 295 -1.83 -15.50 -4.10
C ARG A 295 -3.24 -14.98 -4.31
N VAL A 296 -4.19 -15.61 -3.64
CA VAL A 296 -5.59 -15.21 -3.63
C VAL A 296 -5.97 -14.92 -2.18
N ASP A 297 -6.51 -13.75 -1.94
CA ASP A 297 -7.09 -13.41 -0.64
C ASP A 297 -8.43 -14.13 -0.43
N SER A 298 -8.72 -14.53 0.80
CA SER A 298 -9.89 -15.37 1.10
C SER A 298 -10.42 -15.15 2.50
N GLU A 299 -11.70 -15.48 2.70
CA GLU A 299 -12.34 -15.48 4.02
C GLU A 299 -11.65 -16.48 4.95
N GLU A 300 -11.28 -17.67 4.45
CA GLU A 300 -10.51 -18.67 5.21
C GLU A 300 -9.21 -18.06 5.79
N ARG A 301 -8.48 -17.26 5.00
CA ARG A 301 -7.29 -16.57 5.49
C ARG A 301 -7.64 -15.61 6.63
N GLN A 302 -8.73 -14.85 6.50
CA GLN A 302 -9.18 -13.93 7.54
C GLN A 302 -9.60 -14.67 8.82
N GLU A 303 -10.32 -15.78 8.69
CA GLU A 303 -10.75 -16.63 9.81
C GLU A 303 -9.56 -17.20 10.58
N ARG A 304 -8.51 -17.67 9.88
CA ARG A 304 -7.27 -18.12 10.53
C ARG A 304 -6.60 -17.01 11.34
N VAL A 305 -6.59 -15.78 10.81
CA VAL A 305 -6.06 -14.61 11.54
C VAL A 305 -6.93 -14.30 12.76
N ILE A 306 -8.26 -14.35 12.64
CA ILE A 306 -9.20 -14.15 13.76
C ILE A 306 -8.97 -15.20 14.85
N ALA A 307 -8.88 -16.48 14.48
CA ALA A 307 -8.59 -17.57 15.41
C ALA A 307 -7.29 -17.34 16.17
N VAL A 308 -6.24 -16.92 15.46
CA VAL A 308 -4.94 -16.61 16.07
C VAL A 308 -4.99 -15.39 16.98
N LYS A 309 -5.74 -14.33 16.62
CA LYS A 309 -5.95 -13.19 17.51
C LYS A 309 -6.62 -13.63 18.82
N LYS A 310 -7.60 -14.53 18.77
CA LYS A 310 -8.19 -15.13 19.99
C LYS A 310 -7.15 -15.89 20.82
N LEU A 311 -6.24 -16.65 20.20
CA LEU A 311 -5.14 -17.30 20.93
C LEU A 311 -4.25 -16.28 21.65
N ILE A 312 -3.91 -15.18 20.98
CA ILE A 312 -3.00 -14.17 21.53
C ILE A 312 -3.65 -13.40 22.68
N PHE A 313 -4.84 -12.85 22.44
CA PHE A 313 -5.48 -11.91 23.38
C PHE A 313 -6.32 -12.61 24.44
N ILE A 314 -7.06 -13.66 24.08
CA ILE A 314 -7.97 -14.35 25.02
C ILE A 314 -7.26 -15.50 25.74
N GLN A 315 -6.36 -16.22 25.06
CA GLN A 315 -5.63 -17.34 25.68
C GLN A 315 -4.21 -16.97 26.15
N GLY A 316 -3.79 -15.71 25.97
CA GLY A 316 -2.47 -15.24 26.39
C GLY A 316 -1.30 -15.91 25.67
N CYS A 317 -1.50 -16.46 24.47
CA CYS A 317 -0.39 -17.04 23.71
C CYS A 317 0.58 -15.95 23.25
N ALA A 318 1.88 -16.24 23.28
CA ALA A 318 2.86 -15.33 22.69
C ALA A 318 2.63 -15.18 21.17
N VAL A 319 2.80 -13.97 20.65
CA VAL A 319 2.59 -13.59 19.23
C VAL A 319 3.33 -14.50 18.23
N ARG A 320 4.50 -15.03 18.61
CA ARG A 320 5.29 -15.97 17.80
C ARG A 320 5.38 -17.38 18.39
N SER A 321 4.43 -17.76 19.25
CA SER A 321 4.38 -19.12 19.76
C SER A 321 4.17 -20.14 18.63
N ARG A 322 4.65 -21.38 18.83
CA ARG A 322 4.49 -22.46 17.85
C ARG A 322 3.03 -22.64 17.41
N ARG A 323 2.10 -22.58 18.37
CA ARG A 323 0.65 -22.71 18.13
C ARG A 323 0.12 -21.63 17.19
N VAL A 324 0.55 -20.38 17.39
CA VAL A 324 0.19 -19.24 16.52
C VAL A 324 0.80 -19.41 15.13
N LEU A 325 2.10 -19.71 15.05
CA LEU A 325 2.81 -19.81 13.78
C LEU A 325 2.33 -20.98 12.92
N GLN A 326 1.95 -22.11 13.53
CA GLN A 326 1.47 -23.29 12.81
C GLN A 326 0.18 -23.04 12.04
N ILE A 327 -0.70 -22.15 12.52
CA ILE A 327 -1.95 -21.78 11.85
C ILE A 327 -1.69 -20.88 10.63
N LEU A 328 -0.67 -20.03 10.69
CA LEU A 328 -0.37 -19.02 9.66
C LEU A 328 0.80 -19.38 8.74
N LYS A 329 1.42 -20.55 8.94
CA LYS A 329 2.57 -21.02 8.17
C LYS A 329 2.24 -21.13 6.69
N ASP A 330 1.06 -21.65 6.37
CA ASP A 330 0.64 -21.91 4.99
C ASP A 330 0.24 -20.58 4.36
N GLY A 331 1.12 -20.10 3.48
CA GLY A 331 1.09 -18.77 2.88
C GLY A 331 1.90 -17.70 3.62
N SER A 332 2.61 -18.05 4.70
CA SER A 332 3.54 -17.16 5.42
C SER A 332 2.90 -15.86 5.92
N TYR A 333 1.82 -15.93 6.69
CA TYR A 333 1.09 -14.75 7.19
C TYR A 333 1.47 -14.38 8.64
N VAL A 334 1.21 -13.13 9.02
CA VAL A 334 1.39 -12.67 10.42
C VAL A 334 0.05 -12.60 11.16
N PRO A 335 0.04 -12.60 12.50
CA PRO A 335 -1.19 -12.52 13.31
C PRO A 335 -1.83 -11.12 13.32
N THR A 336 -1.85 -10.42 12.18
CA THR A 336 -2.39 -9.08 12.00
C THR A 336 -3.41 -9.12 10.87
N MET A 337 -4.60 -8.58 11.12
CA MET A 337 -5.62 -8.45 10.07
C MET A 337 -5.19 -7.33 9.13
N SER A 338 -5.02 -7.64 7.84
CA SER A 338 -4.76 -6.60 6.84
C SER A 338 -6.03 -5.79 6.60
N HIS A 339 -5.97 -4.47 6.77
CA HIS A 339 -7.11 -3.61 6.44
C HIS A 339 -7.44 -3.66 4.95
N LEU A 340 -6.43 -3.80 4.10
CA LEU A 340 -6.62 -4.00 2.65
C LEU A 340 -7.46 -5.26 2.39
N SER A 341 -7.12 -6.37 3.03
CA SER A 341 -7.89 -7.62 2.91
C SER A 341 -9.34 -7.43 3.36
N LYS A 342 -9.54 -6.92 4.58
CA LYS A 342 -10.88 -6.71 5.16
C LYS A 342 -11.73 -5.77 4.30
N PHE A 343 -11.14 -4.72 3.75
CA PHE A 343 -11.85 -3.69 2.99
C PHE A 343 -12.20 -4.16 1.58
N PHE A 344 -11.24 -4.74 0.86
CA PHE A 344 -11.32 -5.02 -0.58
C PHE A 344 -11.84 -6.42 -0.93
N LEU A 345 -11.69 -7.42 -0.04
CA LEU A 345 -12.20 -8.77 -0.31
C LEU A 345 -13.72 -8.78 -0.58
N PRO A 346 -14.59 -8.11 0.20
CA PRO A 346 -16.02 -8.07 -0.09
C PRO A 346 -16.38 -7.26 -1.35
N LEU A 347 -15.42 -6.50 -1.89
CA LEU A 347 -15.56 -5.75 -3.15
C LEU A 347 -15.06 -6.56 -4.36
N GLY A 348 -14.69 -7.83 -4.16
CA GLY A 348 -14.16 -8.70 -5.21
C GLY A 348 -12.73 -8.37 -5.64
N VAL A 349 -12.00 -7.59 -4.85
CA VAL A 349 -10.63 -7.16 -5.16
C VAL A 349 -9.62 -7.95 -4.33
N ASN A 350 -8.79 -8.72 -5.02
CA ASN A 350 -7.68 -9.45 -4.41
C ASN A 350 -6.55 -8.47 -4.02
N MET A 351 -6.29 -8.33 -2.71
CA MET A 351 -5.27 -7.39 -2.24
C MET A 351 -3.86 -7.70 -2.73
N PHE A 352 -3.55 -8.95 -3.08
CA PHE A 352 -2.19 -9.32 -3.54
C PHE A 352 -1.90 -8.81 -4.95
N ASP A 353 -2.93 -8.54 -5.75
CA ASP A 353 -2.77 -8.08 -7.14
C ASP A 353 -2.43 -6.59 -7.25
N ILE A 354 -2.42 -5.85 -6.13
CA ILE A 354 -2.13 -4.41 -6.13
C ILE A 354 -0.62 -4.15 -6.07
N PHE A 355 0.21 -5.13 -5.72
CA PHE A 355 1.66 -4.92 -5.53
C PHE A 355 2.40 -5.10 -6.86
N PRO A 356 2.84 -4.02 -7.53
CA PRO A 356 3.62 -4.16 -8.74
C PRO A 356 5.05 -4.64 -8.42
N THR A 357 5.72 -5.20 -9.43
CA THR A 357 7.18 -5.30 -9.40
C THR A 357 7.75 -3.89 -9.42
N ASP A 358 8.53 -3.56 -8.40
CA ASP A 358 9.14 -2.24 -8.28
C ASP A 358 10.58 -2.37 -8.76
N ILE A 359 10.84 -2.13 -10.04
CA ILE A 359 12.19 -2.34 -10.62
C ILE A 359 13.24 -1.51 -9.88
N LEU A 360 12.87 -0.31 -9.41
CA LEU A 360 13.76 0.56 -8.67
C LEU A 360 14.20 -0.11 -7.36
N HIS A 361 13.29 -0.54 -6.50
CA HIS A 361 13.61 -1.14 -5.20
C HIS A 361 13.98 -2.64 -5.28
N ASP A 362 13.46 -3.35 -6.27
CA ASP A 362 13.64 -4.79 -6.45
C ASP A 362 14.93 -5.10 -7.22
N PHE A 363 15.44 -4.16 -8.04
CA PHE A 363 16.62 -4.37 -8.88
C PHE A 363 17.65 -3.22 -8.83
N GLU A 364 17.26 -1.98 -9.17
CA GLU A 364 18.22 -0.90 -9.45
C GLU A 364 18.90 -0.31 -8.19
N LEU A 365 18.16 -0.15 -7.09
CA LEU A 365 18.68 0.36 -5.82
C LEU A 365 19.49 -0.71 -5.10
N GLY A 366 20.82 -0.66 -5.27
CA GLY A 366 21.80 -1.42 -4.50
C GLY A 366 21.93 -2.90 -4.89
N LYS A 367 20.82 -3.61 -5.16
CA LYS A 367 20.85 -5.05 -5.44
C LYS A 367 21.56 -5.40 -6.74
N TRP A 368 21.27 -4.71 -7.83
CA TRP A 368 22.01 -4.89 -9.08
C TRP A 368 23.49 -4.55 -8.89
N ARG A 369 23.79 -3.46 -8.16
CA ARG A 369 25.17 -3.11 -7.82
C ARG A 369 25.87 -4.24 -7.07
N ASP A 370 25.21 -4.84 -6.09
CA ASP A 370 25.77 -5.91 -5.27
C ASP A 370 25.97 -7.20 -6.08
N VAL A 371 25.01 -7.57 -6.93
CA VAL A 371 25.12 -8.70 -7.87
C VAL A 371 26.26 -8.44 -8.86
N PHE A 372 26.31 -7.27 -9.49
CA PHE A 372 27.35 -6.90 -10.43
C PHE A 372 28.73 -6.92 -9.76
N THR A 373 28.84 -6.37 -8.55
CA THR A 373 30.07 -6.42 -7.75
C THR A 373 30.50 -7.86 -7.46
N HIS A 374 29.55 -8.74 -7.13
CA HIS A 374 29.83 -10.15 -6.91
C HIS A 374 30.31 -10.86 -8.18
N LEU A 375 29.67 -10.59 -9.33
CA LEU A 375 30.11 -11.11 -10.63
C LEU A 375 31.52 -10.62 -10.99
N CYS A 376 31.85 -9.35 -10.75
CA CYS A 376 33.20 -8.83 -10.92
C CYS A 376 34.23 -9.57 -10.05
N ARG A 377 33.89 -9.89 -8.79
CA ARG A 377 34.76 -10.69 -7.90
C ARG A 377 34.97 -12.12 -8.40
N ILE A 378 33.95 -12.74 -8.99
CA ILE A 378 34.09 -14.06 -9.64
C ILE A 378 35.03 -13.97 -10.86
N LEU A 379 34.89 -12.93 -11.69
CA LEU A 379 35.79 -12.73 -12.83
C LEU A 379 37.24 -12.50 -12.39
N GLN A 380 37.44 -11.78 -11.28
CA GLN A 380 38.76 -11.61 -10.66
C GLN A 380 39.34 -12.94 -10.16
N SER A 381 38.53 -13.79 -9.51
CA SER A 381 39.02 -15.06 -8.97
C SER A 381 39.37 -16.08 -10.05
N ILE A 382 38.73 -16.03 -11.21
CA ILE A 382 39.06 -16.88 -12.37
C ILE A 382 40.39 -16.44 -13.02
N GLY A 383 40.82 -15.19 -12.83
CA GLY A 383 42.06 -14.64 -13.37
C GLY A 383 42.03 -14.32 -14.87
N GLY A 384 43.17 -13.86 -15.39
CA GLY A 384 43.33 -13.42 -16.78
C GLY A 384 42.72 -12.04 -17.09
N ASP A 385 42.48 -11.74 -18.37
CA ASP A 385 42.03 -10.42 -18.85
C ASP A 385 40.50 -10.25 -18.88
N LYS A 386 39.75 -11.13 -18.18
CA LYS A 386 38.28 -11.18 -18.26
C LYS A 386 37.61 -9.93 -17.67
N LEU A 387 38.15 -9.38 -16.59
CA LEU A 387 37.63 -8.14 -16.01
C LEU A 387 37.92 -6.93 -16.91
N ASN A 388 39.12 -6.86 -17.49
CA ASN A 388 39.47 -5.82 -18.45
C ASN A 388 38.63 -5.91 -19.73
N SER A 389 38.32 -7.12 -20.19
CA SER A 389 37.40 -7.35 -21.31
C SER A 389 35.97 -6.88 -20.99
N LEU A 390 35.49 -7.07 -19.76
CA LEU A 390 34.21 -6.52 -19.31
C LEU A 390 34.24 -4.97 -19.27
N ASN A 391 35.37 -4.39 -18.86
CA ASN A 391 35.56 -2.95 -18.78
C ASN A 391 35.78 -2.25 -20.13
N LYS A 392 35.98 -2.97 -21.24
CA LYS A 392 36.17 -2.40 -22.60
C LYS A 392 34.89 -1.81 -23.22
N ARG A 393 33.94 -1.33 -22.42
CA ARG A 393 32.70 -0.73 -22.90
C ARG A 393 32.84 0.76 -23.20
#